data_AF-A0A6P7X5H9-F1
#
_entry.id   AF-A0A6P7X5H9-F1
#
_cell.length_a   1.000
_cell.length_b   1.000
_cell.length_c   1.000
_cell.angle_alpha   90.00
_cell.angle_beta   90.00
_cell.angle_gamma   90.00
#
_symmetry.space_group_name_H-M   'P 1'
#
loop_
_entity.id
_entity.type
_entity.pdbx_description
1 polymer ?
#
loop_
_entity_poly.entity_id
_entity_poly.type
_entity_poly.pdbx_seq_one_letter_code
_entity_poly.pdbx_strand_id
1 'polypeptide(L)'
;MRWRLCALLLLICSPGAMPGASLLGSDVEEGEESQILQEAELKVLSRTICKMSLWYSRLLTSNMFCAGYETGGIDACQGDSGGPFSCYIREQKKFYLMGITSFGFGCGHPRFPGIYLRATNYKNWIENVILEDDSSFKHVKFYGLILTVVCLVMLESLL
;
A
#
# COMPACT_ATOMS: atom_id res chain seq x y z
N MET A 1 17.92 9.87 21.16
CA MET A 1 16.62 9.70 20.47
C MET A 1 16.88 8.91 19.20
N ARG A 2 16.66 7.59 19.23
CA ARG A 2 16.95 6.69 18.12
C ARG A 2 15.60 6.25 17.57
N TRP A 3 15.20 6.80 16.44
CA TRP A 3 14.08 6.31 15.63
C TRP A 3 14.42 4.85 15.27
N ARG A 4 13.84 3.88 15.97
CA ARG A 4 13.89 2.48 15.56
C ARG A 4 12.71 2.27 14.62
N LEU A 5 13.05 1.71 13.47
CA LEU A 5 12.30 1.72 12.22
C LEU A 5 11.05 0.83 12.33
N CYS A 6 9.91 1.33 11.85
CA CYS A 6 8.69 0.56 11.62
C CYS A 6 9.02 -0.72 10.84
N ALA A 7 8.61 -1.87 11.37
CA ALA A 7 8.50 -3.07 10.55
C ALA A 7 7.44 -2.79 9.49
N LEU A 8 7.79 -2.85 8.20
CA LEU A 8 6.77 -2.93 7.16
C LEU A 8 6.46 -4.42 6.94
N LEU A 9 5.18 -4.77 7.02
CA LEU A 9 4.69 -6.07 6.59
C LEU A 9 4.39 -6.02 5.09
N LEU A 10 5.04 -6.90 4.32
CA LEU A 10 4.68 -7.16 2.94
C LEU A 10 3.46 -8.09 2.90
N LEU A 11 2.31 -7.54 2.49
CA LEU A 11 1.07 -8.29 2.45
C LEU A 11 0.83 -8.85 1.06
N ILE A 12 0.67 -10.16 0.96
CA ILE A 12 0.45 -10.88 -0.29
C ILE A 12 -0.96 -11.46 -0.30
N CYS A 13 -1.70 -11.27 -1.40
CA CYS A 13 -3.01 -11.89 -1.56
C CYS A 13 -2.90 -13.36 -1.94
N SER A 14 -3.66 -14.21 -1.25
CA SER A 14 -3.92 -15.58 -1.67
C SER A 14 -4.77 -15.62 -2.96
N PRO A 15 -4.27 -16.19 -4.08
CA PRO A 15 -5.08 -16.42 -5.27
C PRO A 15 -6.07 -17.56 -5.00
N GLY A 16 -7.32 -17.23 -4.67
CA GLY A 16 -8.40 -18.21 -4.47
C GLY A 16 -8.11 -19.18 -3.32
N ALA A 17 -8.45 -18.77 -2.09
CA ALA A 17 -8.45 -19.56 -0.85
C ALA A 17 -8.17 -21.06 -1.01
N MET A 18 -6.88 -21.43 -1.01
CA MET A 18 -6.48 -22.81 -0.76
C MET A 18 -6.30 -22.95 0.76
N PRO A 19 -6.96 -23.92 1.42
CA PRO A 19 -6.70 -24.20 2.82
C PRO A 19 -5.29 -24.82 2.93
N GLY A 20 -4.35 -24.17 3.63
CA GLY A 20 -3.12 -24.83 4.06
C GLY A 20 -1.78 -24.09 3.92
N ALA A 21 -1.72 -22.84 3.45
CA ALA A 21 -0.49 -22.05 3.53
C ALA A 21 -0.46 -21.27 4.85
N SER A 22 0.13 -21.87 5.89
CA SER A 22 0.39 -21.22 7.18
C SER A 22 1.80 -20.64 7.16
N LEU A 23 1.94 -19.36 6.80
CA LEU A 23 3.14 -18.59 7.11
C LEU A 23 2.80 -17.75 8.35
N LEU A 24 3.39 -18.15 9.49
CA LEU A 24 3.26 -17.49 10.78
C LEU A 24 4.09 -16.19 10.77
N GLY A 25 3.44 -15.06 10.48
CA GLY A 25 3.90 -13.75 10.91
C GLY A 25 3.02 -13.31 12.07
N SER A 26 3.54 -13.36 13.29
CA SER A 26 2.83 -12.95 14.50
C SER A 26 3.62 -11.86 15.20
N ASP A 27 3.24 -10.60 14.97
CA ASP A 27 3.59 -9.52 15.88
C ASP A 27 2.34 -9.22 16.72
N VAL A 28 2.50 -9.40 18.02
CA VAL A 28 1.45 -9.30 19.05
C VAL A 28 0.96 -7.85 19.10
N GLU A 29 -0.33 -7.62 19.38
CA GLU A 29 -0.93 -6.28 19.50
C GLU A 29 -0.18 -5.31 20.45
N GLU A 30 0.59 -5.86 21.40
CA GLU A 30 1.47 -5.14 22.34
C GLU A 30 2.95 -5.60 22.23
N GLY A 31 3.35 -6.17 21.10
CA GLY A 31 4.71 -6.67 20.83
C GLY A 31 5.68 -5.57 20.39
N GLU A 32 6.99 -5.83 20.52
CA GLU A 32 8.01 -4.96 19.93
C GLU A 32 7.96 -5.05 18.40
N GLU A 33 8.10 -3.91 17.72
CA GLU A 33 8.19 -3.86 16.26
C GLU A 33 9.40 -4.68 15.76
N SER A 34 9.16 -5.55 14.78
CA SER A 34 10.23 -6.32 14.16
C SER A 34 11.24 -5.42 13.44
N GLN A 35 12.53 -5.62 13.70
CA GLN A 35 13.58 -4.90 12.96
C GLN A 35 13.83 -5.47 11.56
N ILE A 36 13.10 -6.52 11.19
CA ILE A 36 13.24 -7.25 9.93
C ILE A 36 11.90 -7.20 9.22
N LEU A 37 11.93 -6.88 7.91
CA LEU A 37 10.75 -6.92 7.06
C LEU A 37 10.07 -8.29 7.16
N GLN A 38 8.77 -8.29 7.49
CA GLN A 38 7.96 -9.50 7.55
C GLN A 38 7.14 -9.64 6.27
N GLU A 39 6.65 -10.84 5.98
CA GLU A 39 5.66 -11.08 4.93
C GLU A 39 4.51 -11.94 5.45
N ALA A 40 3.30 -11.66 4.99
CA ALA A 40 2.11 -12.43 5.34
C ALA A 40 1.17 -12.61 4.16
N GLU A 41 0.60 -13.80 4.05
CA GLU A 41 -0.41 -14.12 3.05
C GLU A 41 -1.80 -13.91 3.66
N LEU A 42 -2.64 -13.11 3.00
CA LEU A 42 -3.99 -12.78 3.45
C LEU A 42 -5.03 -13.06 2.36
N LYS A 43 -6.24 -13.43 2.78
CA LYS A 43 -7.39 -13.62 1.90
C LYS A 43 -8.22 -12.34 1.82
N VAL A 44 -8.51 -11.86 0.62
CA VAL A 44 -9.51 -10.80 0.42
C VAL A 44 -10.89 -11.36 0.74
N LEU A 45 -11.59 -10.74 1.70
CA LEU A 45 -12.92 -11.14 2.12
C LEU A 45 -13.99 -10.42 1.31
N SER A 46 -15.18 -11.04 1.21
CA SER A 46 -16.30 -10.41 0.52
C SER A 46 -16.77 -9.17 1.28
N ARG A 47 -17.19 -8.13 0.55
CA ARG A 47 -17.76 -6.92 1.17
C ARG A 47 -18.95 -7.23 2.07
N THR A 48 -19.75 -8.24 1.71
CA THR A 48 -20.92 -8.64 2.49
C THR A 48 -20.53 -9.10 3.89
N ILE A 49 -19.48 -9.92 4.00
CA ILE A 49 -18.96 -10.40 5.29
C ILE A 49 -18.46 -9.21 6.13
N CYS A 50 -17.62 -8.35 5.56
CA CYS A 50 -17.04 -7.25 6.34
C CYS A 50 -18.04 -6.15 6.72
N LYS A 51 -19.16 -6.04 5.99
CA LYS A 51 -20.28 -5.15 6.34
C LYS A 51 -21.28 -5.76 7.30
N MET A 52 -21.07 -6.98 7.80
CA MET A 52 -21.91 -7.55 8.83
C MET A 52 -21.92 -6.65 10.08
N SER A 53 -23.04 -6.62 10.79
CA SER A 53 -23.25 -5.74 11.95
C SER A 53 -22.27 -6.01 13.09
N LEU A 54 -21.84 -7.27 13.24
CA LEU A 54 -20.87 -7.72 14.25
C LEU A 54 -19.40 -7.49 13.83
N TRP A 55 -19.17 -6.89 12.67
CA TRP A 55 -17.86 -6.61 12.08
C TRP A 55 -17.72 -5.09 11.93
N TYR A 56 -17.44 -4.58 10.72
CA TYR A 56 -17.26 -3.15 10.46
C TYR A 56 -18.54 -2.43 10.06
N SER A 57 -19.65 -3.14 9.79
CA SER A 57 -20.97 -2.54 9.52
C SER A 57 -20.88 -1.40 8.49
N ARG A 58 -21.21 -0.16 8.90
CA ARG A 58 -21.22 1.05 8.06
C ARG A 58 -19.86 1.70 7.87
N LEU A 59 -18.81 1.27 8.58
CA LEU A 59 -17.47 1.86 8.47
C LEU A 59 -16.78 1.50 7.14
N LEU A 60 -17.20 0.39 6.50
CA LEU A 60 -16.59 -0.05 5.24
C LEU A 60 -17.17 0.69 4.02
N THR A 61 -16.40 1.63 3.48
CA THR A 61 -16.76 2.43 2.30
C THR A 61 -16.48 1.72 0.96
N SER A 62 -16.94 2.28 -0.16
CA SER A 62 -16.62 1.78 -1.51
C SER A 62 -15.13 1.89 -1.86
N ASN A 63 -14.37 2.74 -1.18
CA ASN A 63 -12.93 2.94 -1.41
C ASN A 63 -12.05 1.98 -0.60
N MET A 64 -12.66 1.03 0.10
CA MET A 64 -11.97 0.10 0.99
C MET A 64 -12.31 -1.36 0.64
N PHE A 65 -11.46 -2.26 1.13
CA PHE A 65 -11.73 -3.68 1.25
C PHE A 65 -11.07 -4.22 2.53
N CYS A 66 -11.45 -5.42 2.92
CA CYS A 66 -10.92 -6.11 4.07
C CYS A 66 -10.17 -7.37 3.61
N ALA A 67 -9.09 -7.71 4.29
CA ALA A 67 -8.36 -8.94 4.04
C ALA A 67 -7.89 -9.54 5.36
N GLY A 68 -7.90 -10.87 5.43
CA GLY A 68 -7.59 -11.61 6.64
C GLY A 68 -8.42 -12.89 6.73
N TYR A 69 -8.46 -13.45 7.93
CA TYR A 69 -9.18 -14.70 8.22
C TYR A 69 -10.32 -14.43 9.20
N GLU A 70 -11.48 -15.05 8.99
CA GLU A 70 -12.64 -14.85 9.87
C GLU A 70 -12.36 -15.29 11.32
N THR A 71 -11.47 -16.28 11.47
CA THR A 71 -10.96 -16.80 12.75
C THR A 71 -9.94 -15.90 13.43
N GLY A 72 -9.47 -14.83 12.77
CA GLY A 72 -8.34 -14.03 13.24
C GLY A 72 -7.00 -14.72 13.00
N GLY A 73 -5.97 -14.29 13.73
CA GLY A 73 -4.59 -14.76 13.63
C GLY A 73 -3.71 -13.81 12.85
N ILE A 74 -3.55 -14.06 11.55
CA ILE A 74 -2.65 -13.29 10.68
C ILE A 74 -3.35 -11.99 10.24
N ASP A 75 -2.71 -10.85 10.50
CA ASP A 75 -3.21 -9.52 10.16
C ASP A 75 -2.07 -8.50 10.06
N ALA A 76 -2.35 -7.34 9.49
CA ALA A 76 -1.47 -6.17 9.60
C ALA A 76 -1.68 -5.50 10.96
N CYS A 77 -0.64 -4.86 11.50
CA CYS A 77 -0.71 -4.22 12.81
C CYS A 77 -0.16 -2.78 12.81
N GLN A 78 0.10 -2.26 13.99
CA GLN A 78 0.68 -0.92 14.17
C GLN A 78 2.06 -0.87 13.50
N GLY A 79 2.32 0.23 12.78
CA GLY A 79 3.54 0.39 11.98
C GLY A 79 3.40 -0.03 10.51
N ASP A 80 2.40 -0.85 10.16
CA ASP A 80 2.19 -1.30 8.78
C ASP A 80 1.38 -0.32 7.92
N SER A 81 0.78 0.72 8.51
CA SER A 81 -0.03 1.70 7.80
C SER A 81 0.74 2.35 6.65
N GLY A 82 0.13 2.42 5.46
CA GLY A 82 0.79 2.87 4.23
C GLY A 82 1.56 1.76 3.50
N GLY A 83 1.75 0.59 4.13
CA GLY A 83 2.39 -0.57 3.52
C GLY A 83 1.58 -1.18 2.37
N PRO A 84 2.24 -1.93 1.46
CA PRO A 84 1.61 -2.45 0.26
C PRO A 84 0.87 -3.76 0.50
N PHE A 85 -0.37 -3.85 0.00
CA PHE A 85 -1.09 -5.11 -0.20
C PHE A 85 -1.02 -5.50 -1.68
N SER A 86 -0.23 -6.53 -2.00
CA SER A 86 0.13 -6.91 -3.36
C SER A 86 -0.42 -8.28 -3.76
N CYS A 87 -0.89 -8.42 -5.00
CA CYS A 87 -1.34 -9.69 -5.55
C CYS A 87 -0.42 -10.13 -6.68
N TYR A 88 0.04 -11.38 -6.66
CA TYR A 88 0.75 -11.96 -7.80
C TYR A 88 -0.24 -12.45 -8.86
N ILE A 89 -0.16 -11.92 -10.08
CA ILE A 89 -0.99 -12.32 -11.22
C ILE A 89 -0.17 -13.27 -12.10
N ARG A 90 -0.55 -14.56 -12.11
CA ARG A 90 0.22 -15.63 -12.74
C ARG A 90 0.36 -15.45 -14.25
N GLU A 91 -0.70 -15.00 -14.90
CA GLU A 91 -0.77 -14.79 -16.35
C GLU A 91 0.24 -13.73 -16.81
N GLN A 92 0.52 -12.76 -15.94
CA GLN A 92 1.38 -11.61 -16.23
C GLN A 92 2.76 -11.71 -15.57
N LYS A 93 2.96 -12.73 -14.72
CA LYS A 93 4.18 -12.98 -13.94
C LYS A 93 4.65 -11.74 -13.15
N LYS A 94 3.71 -11.00 -12.57
CA LYS A 94 3.96 -9.71 -11.90
C LYS A 94 3.11 -9.53 -10.66
N PHE A 95 3.66 -8.82 -9.68
CA PHE A 95 2.91 -8.31 -8.54
C PHE A 95 2.21 -7.01 -8.89
N TYR A 96 0.98 -6.88 -8.40
CA TYR A 96 0.15 -5.69 -8.55
C TYR A 96 -0.26 -5.16 -7.17
N LEU A 97 -0.06 -3.86 -6.95
CA LEU A 97 -0.56 -3.17 -5.76
C LEU A 97 -2.09 -3.11 -5.82
N MET A 98 -2.75 -3.85 -4.95
CA MET A 98 -4.21 -3.95 -4.91
C MET A 98 -4.80 -3.13 -3.76
N GLY A 99 -4.02 -2.91 -2.70
CA GLY A 99 -4.39 -1.99 -1.64
C GLY A 99 -3.24 -1.43 -0.83
N ILE A 100 -3.60 -0.52 0.07
CA ILE A 100 -2.69 0.13 1.01
C ILE A 100 -3.25 -0.11 2.42
N THR A 101 -2.41 -0.59 3.34
CA THR A 101 -2.79 -0.84 4.73
C THR A 101 -3.31 0.45 5.37
N SER A 102 -4.51 0.41 5.97
CA SER A 102 -5.17 1.59 6.51
C SER A 102 -5.42 1.48 8.01
N PHE A 103 -6.35 0.63 8.44
CA PHE A 103 -6.73 0.51 9.85
C PHE A 103 -7.35 -0.86 10.17
N GLY A 104 -7.56 -1.14 11.45
CA GLY A 104 -8.27 -2.31 11.95
C GLY A 104 -8.73 -2.09 13.39
N PHE A 105 -9.58 -2.98 13.91
CA PHE A 105 -9.88 -3.03 15.35
C PHE A 105 -9.03 -4.10 16.00
N GLY A 106 -7.93 -3.67 16.63
CA GLY A 106 -6.87 -4.60 17.05
C GLY A 106 -6.12 -5.16 15.84
N CYS A 107 -5.36 -6.22 16.07
CA CYS A 107 -4.58 -6.98 15.10
C CYS A 107 -4.85 -8.47 15.31
N GLY A 108 -5.29 -9.16 14.26
CA GLY A 108 -5.48 -10.62 14.32
C GLY A 108 -6.71 -11.05 15.13
N HIS A 109 -7.64 -10.14 15.42
CA HIS A 109 -8.88 -10.46 16.09
C HIS A 109 -9.88 -11.21 15.19
N PRO A 110 -10.60 -12.23 15.71
CA PRO A 110 -11.68 -12.86 14.98
C PRO A 110 -12.75 -11.85 14.58
N ARG A 111 -13.23 -11.93 13.33
CA ARG A 111 -14.22 -11.01 12.73
C ARG A 111 -13.78 -9.55 12.54
N PHE A 112 -12.55 -9.20 12.92
CA PHE A 112 -11.98 -7.86 12.72
C PHE A 112 -10.73 -7.93 11.84
N PRO A 113 -10.86 -8.32 10.56
CA PRO A 113 -9.73 -8.29 9.63
C PRO A 113 -9.22 -6.87 9.40
N GLY A 114 -7.97 -6.73 8.97
CA GLY A 114 -7.41 -5.47 8.49
C GLY A 114 -8.21 -4.85 7.34
N ILE A 115 -8.31 -3.52 7.35
CA ILE A 115 -8.94 -2.70 6.32
C ILE A 115 -7.87 -2.02 5.48
N TYR A 116 -8.04 -2.15 4.17
CA TYR A 116 -7.14 -1.66 3.14
C TYR A 116 -7.87 -0.68 2.23
N LEU A 117 -7.18 0.39 1.83
CA LEU A 117 -7.62 1.24 0.73
C LEU A 117 -7.58 0.44 -0.57
N ARG A 118 -8.60 0.60 -1.43
CA ARG A 118 -8.69 -0.04 -2.74
C ARG A 118 -7.90 0.77 -3.78
N ALA A 119 -6.66 0.37 -4.06
CA ALA A 119 -5.75 1.11 -4.94
C ALA A 119 -6.34 1.34 -6.35
N THR A 120 -7.13 0.39 -6.87
CA THR A 120 -7.77 0.52 -8.18
C THR A 120 -8.70 1.72 -8.31
N ASN A 121 -9.34 2.17 -7.22
CA ASN A 121 -10.21 3.35 -7.25
C ASN A 121 -9.44 4.67 -7.37
N TYR A 122 -8.14 4.64 -7.05
CA TYR A 122 -7.28 5.82 -7.04
C TYR A 122 -6.33 5.87 -8.23
N LYS A 123 -6.43 4.91 -9.18
CA LYS A 123 -5.57 4.85 -10.36
C LYS A 123 -5.51 6.18 -11.12
N ASN A 124 -6.66 6.76 -11.46
CA ASN A 124 -6.70 8.02 -12.21
C ASN A 124 -6.08 9.17 -11.43
N TRP A 125 -6.29 9.22 -10.11
CA TRP A 125 -5.66 10.24 -9.26
C TRP A 125 -4.14 10.07 -9.23
N ILE A 126 -3.64 8.84 -9.08
CA ILE A 126 -2.20 8.53 -9.12
C ILE A 126 -1.61 8.93 -10.47
N GLU A 127 -2.26 8.55 -11.58
CA GLU A 127 -1.81 8.91 -12.93
C GLU A 127 -1.76 10.42 -13.13
N ASN A 128 -2.79 11.16 -12.70
CA ASN A 128 -2.81 12.61 -12.81
C ASN A 128 -1.65 13.25 -12.02
N VAL A 129 -1.43 12.84 -10.77
CA VAL A 129 -0.34 13.38 -9.94
C VAL A 129 1.03 13.10 -10.56
N ILE A 130 1.26 11.90 -11.09
CA ILE A 130 2.54 11.53 -11.71
C ILE A 130 2.75 12.30 -13.03
N LEU A 131 1.70 12.48 -13.83
CA LEU A 131 1.80 13.17 -15.12
C LEU A 131 1.94 14.69 -14.98
N GLU A 132 1.29 15.31 -13.98
CA GLU A 132 1.44 16.73 -13.67
C GLU A 132 2.87 17.07 -13.22
N ASP A 133 3.47 16.22 -12.39
CA ASP A 133 4.85 16.39 -11.92
C ASP A 133 5.87 16.28 -13.07
N ASP A 134 5.68 15.32 -13.98
CA ASP A 134 6.54 15.18 -15.18
C ASP A 134 6.45 16.40 -16.12
N SER A 135 5.25 16.97 -16.28
CA SER A 135 5.07 18.17 -17.13
C SER A 135 5.77 19.41 -16.56
N SER A 136 5.73 19.57 -15.23
CA SER A 136 6.38 20.66 -14.52
C SER A 136 7.90 20.55 -14.61
N PHE A 137 8.43 19.33 -14.45
CA PHE A 137 9.85 19.06 -14.57
C PHE A 137 10.39 19.26 -16.00
N LYS A 138 9.60 18.91 -17.03
CA LYS A 138 9.92 19.20 -18.43
C LYS A 138 9.99 20.70 -18.70
N HIS A 139 9.05 21.48 -18.17
CA HIS A 139 9.08 22.93 -18.26
C HIS A 139 10.35 23.51 -17.64
N VAL A 140 10.67 23.15 -16.39
CA VAL A 140 11.89 23.65 -15.70
C VAL A 140 13.16 23.31 -16.48
N LYS A 141 13.28 22.09 -17.03
CA LYS A 141 14.43 21.71 -17.87
C LYS A 141 14.49 22.47 -19.18
N PHE A 142 13.34 22.68 -19.85
CA PHE A 142 13.29 23.39 -21.13
C PHE A 142 13.66 24.86 -20.98
N TYR A 143 13.08 25.57 -20.02
CA TYR A 143 13.41 26.98 -19.75
C TYR A 143 14.83 27.12 -19.18
N GLY A 144 15.28 26.18 -18.34
CA GLY A 144 16.67 26.13 -17.88
C GLY A 144 17.65 25.99 -19.04
N LEU A 145 17.40 25.07 -19.98
CA LEU A 145 18.23 24.88 -21.17
C LEU A 145 18.25 26.15 -22.04
N ILE A 146 17.09 26.74 -22.31
CA ILE A 146 17.01 27.99 -23.08
C ILE A 146 17.81 29.10 -22.39
N LEU A 147 17.63 29.29 -21.08
CA LEU A 147 18.33 30.33 -20.34
C LEU A 147 19.86 30.13 -20.38
N THR A 148 20.32 28.87 -20.25
CA THR A 148 21.76 28.55 -20.35
C THR A 148 22.32 28.82 -21.73
N VAL A 149 21.61 28.45 -22.79
CA VAL A 149 22.03 28.71 -24.18
C VAL A 149 22.07 30.21 -24.47
N VAL A 150 21.04 30.95 -24.06
CA VAL A 150 21.01 32.42 -24.21
C VAL A 150 22.17 33.05 -23.44
N CYS A 151 22.45 32.62 -22.22
CA CYS A 151 23.57 33.12 -21.43
C CYS A 151 24.93 32.89 -22.13
N LEU A 152 25.16 31.69 -22.66
CA LEU A 152 26.39 31.36 -23.40
C LEU A 152 26.57 32.22 -24.66
N VAL A 153 25.53 32.38 -25.47
CA VAL A 153 25.57 33.22 -26.68
C VAL A 153 25.85 34.68 -26.32
N MET A 154 25.25 35.20 -25.25
CA MET A 154 25.49 36.57 -24.80
C MET A 154 26.91 36.77 -24.25
N LEU A 155 27.48 35.76 -23.56
CA LEU A 155 28.87 35.75 -23.09
C LEU A 155 29.88 35.75 -24.24
N GLU A 156 29.65 34.95 -25.28
CA GLU A 156 30.49 34.95 -26.49
C GLU A 156 30.40 36.27 -27.27
N SER A 157 29.29 37.01 -27.16
CA SER A 157 29.11 38.31 -27.79
C SER A 157 29.81 39.47 -27.05
N LEU A 158 30.25 39.22 -25.82
CA LEU A 158 30.90 40.18 -24.91
C LEU A 158 32.43 39.99 -24.81
N LEU A 159 32.96 38.93 -25.43
CA LEU A 159 34.39 38.59 -25.55
C LEU A 159 34.91 38.95 -26.95
#